data_AF-A0A2V5UIL9-F1
#
_entry.id   AF-A0A2V5UIL9-F1
#
_cell.length_a   1.000
_cell.length_b   1.000
_cell.length_c   1.000
_cell.angle_alpha   90.00
_cell.angle_beta   90.00
_cell.angle_gamma   90.00
#
_symmetry.space_group_name_H-M   'P 1'
#
loop_
_entity.id
_entity.type
_entity.pdbx_description
1 polymer ?
#
loop_
_entity_poly.entity_id
_entity_poly.type
_entity_poly.pdbx_seq_one_letter_code
_entity_poly.pdbx_strand_id
1 'polypeptide(L)'
;MNGHKVMKQTLIILFFFVSVFSAPADAQPCPDGINHITDCPDEGCGDHAFDPELNKRKNIRSDDQAPFLRSVRWMKGLPDPTNFTENGNRDELKQLGEGQKITVVAWALTARKGSSETCNCQLTGVADADNHIVLVDPGVKKPTLAGNECCSVTAEFTPRTRLDHPNFTRLKLNRLIDPSWKTSQANPTGKLLVRVTGLLLFDSFHFFHLPLKRDINWEIHPILKFEYCPKGKTCRADSDENWIDFDSP
;
A
#
# COMPACT_ATOMS: atom_id res chain seq x y z
N MET A 1 10.72 -6.74 78.59
CA MET A 1 9.52 -6.19 77.91
C MET A 1 9.89 -5.85 76.48
N ASN A 2 9.22 -6.53 75.55
CA ASN A 2 8.96 -6.23 74.13
C ASN A 2 10.09 -5.73 73.23
N GLY A 3 10.57 -6.66 72.38
CA GLY A 3 11.16 -6.34 71.09
C GLY A 3 10.11 -5.90 70.07
N HIS A 4 10.56 -5.14 69.08
CA HIS A 4 9.83 -4.89 67.83
C HIS A 4 10.79 -5.16 66.67
N LYS A 5 10.60 -6.31 66.02
CA LYS A 5 11.18 -6.60 64.70
C LYS A 5 10.32 -5.89 63.65
N VAL A 6 10.92 -4.97 62.92
CA VAL A 6 10.30 -4.36 61.73
C VAL A 6 10.35 -5.37 60.59
N MET A 7 9.18 -5.90 60.22
CA MET A 7 9.02 -6.82 59.09
C MET A 7 8.90 -6.00 57.80
N LYS A 8 9.94 -6.02 56.95
CA LYS A 8 9.86 -5.45 55.59
C LYS A 8 9.00 -6.40 54.74
N GLN A 9 7.79 -5.97 54.39
CA GLN A 9 6.97 -6.64 53.39
C GLN A 9 7.53 -6.38 51.99
N THR A 10 8.07 -7.40 51.37
CA THR A 10 8.45 -7.39 49.94
C THR A 10 7.19 -7.66 49.13
N LEU A 11 6.67 -6.63 48.46
CA LEU A 11 5.54 -6.75 47.53
C LEU A 11 6.06 -7.32 46.19
N ILE A 12 5.78 -8.59 45.91
CA ILE A 12 6.06 -9.20 44.61
C ILE A 12 4.90 -8.85 43.69
N ILE A 13 5.11 -7.93 42.75
CA ILE A 13 4.15 -7.60 41.68
C ILE A 13 4.29 -8.68 40.60
N LEU A 14 3.34 -9.61 40.57
CA LEU A 14 3.23 -10.62 39.52
C LEU A 14 2.61 -9.97 38.27
N PHE A 15 3.42 -9.66 37.26
CA PHE A 15 2.92 -9.25 35.95
C PHE A 15 2.34 -10.47 35.24
N PHE A 16 1.01 -10.59 35.25
CA PHE A 16 0.30 -11.51 34.35
C PHE A 16 0.40 -10.97 32.92
N PHE A 17 1.34 -11.49 32.15
CA PHE A 17 1.32 -11.37 30.69
C PHE A 17 0.15 -12.21 30.17
N VAL A 18 -0.98 -11.57 29.89
CA VAL A 18 -2.04 -12.17 29.09
C VAL A 18 -1.59 -12.11 27.64
N SER A 19 -0.95 -13.18 27.17
CA SER A 19 -0.70 -13.36 25.75
C SER A 19 -2.04 -13.65 25.06
N VAL A 20 -2.64 -12.61 24.48
CA VAL A 20 -3.77 -12.80 23.56
C VAL A 20 -3.21 -13.43 22.30
N PHE A 21 -3.28 -14.75 22.21
CA PHE A 21 -3.02 -15.47 20.96
C PHE A 21 -4.14 -15.09 19.98
N SER A 22 -3.86 -14.13 19.10
CA SER A 22 -4.66 -13.94 17.91
C SER A 22 -4.38 -15.14 17.02
N ALA A 23 -5.33 -16.07 16.92
CA ALA A 23 -5.27 -17.11 15.90
C ALA A 23 -5.15 -16.43 14.53
N PRO A 24 -4.36 -16.98 13.59
CA PRO A 24 -4.36 -16.50 12.23
C PRO A 24 -5.81 -16.55 11.72
N ALA A 25 -6.30 -15.44 11.17
CA ALA A 25 -7.62 -15.44 10.55
C ALA A 25 -7.56 -16.42 9.36
N ASP A 26 -8.37 -17.47 9.40
CA ASP A 26 -8.50 -18.38 8.27
C ASP A 26 -9.07 -17.64 7.06
N ALA A 27 -8.70 -18.11 5.87
CA ALA A 27 -9.27 -17.66 4.60
C ALA A 27 -10.80 -17.80 4.64
N GLN A 28 -11.53 -16.68 4.60
CA GLN A 28 -12.99 -16.72 4.65
C GLN A 28 -13.58 -16.78 3.23
N PRO A 29 -14.45 -17.78 2.93
CA PRO A 29 -15.21 -17.80 1.68
C PRO A 29 -16.03 -16.52 1.53
N CYS A 30 -16.25 -16.11 0.29
CA CYS A 30 -17.06 -14.94 0.02
C CYS A 30 -18.54 -15.20 0.29
N PRO A 31 -19.25 -14.28 0.97
CA PRO A 31 -20.71 -14.28 0.99
C PRO A 31 -21.33 -14.34 -0.40
N ASP A 32 -22.49 -14.97 -0.51
CA ASP A 32 -23.27 -14.97 -1.74
C ASP A 32 -23.66 -13.54 -2.15
N GLY A 33 -23.70 -13.27 -3.46
CA GLY A 33 -24.24 -12.02 -4.00
C GLY A 33 -23.29 -10.82 -4.02
N ILE A 34 -21.99 -11.01 -3.84
CA ILE A 34 -20.99 -9.94 -4.01
C ILE A 34 -20.86 -9.56 -5.48
N ASN A 35 -21.24 -8.34 -5.83
CA ASN A 35 -21.14 -7.82 -7.20
C ASN A 35 -20.31 -6.53 -7.28
N HIS A 36 -20.18 -5.81 -6.17
CA HIS A 36 -19.45 -4.55 -6.06
C HIS A 36 -18.56 -4.53 -4.80
N ILE A 37 -17.56 -3.66 -4.78
CA ILE A 37 -16.69 -3.48 -3.62
C ILE A 37 -17.46 -3.10 -2.35
N THR A 38 -18.64 -2.48 -2.49
CA THR A 38 -19.53 -2.16 -1.36
C THR A 38 -20.19 -3.40 -0.74
N ASP A 39 -20.28 -4.50 -1.48
CA ASP A 39 -20.82 -5.78 -1.01
C ASP A 39 -19.72 -6.66 -0.39
N CYS A 40 -18.47 -6.38 -0.74
CA CYS A 40 -17.28 -7.07 -0.27
C CYS A 40 -17.03 -6.74 1.22
N PRO A 41 -16.77 -7.73 2.10
CA PRO A 41 -16.33 -7.48 3.48
C PRO A 41 -15.09 -6.57 3.52
N ASP A 42 -14.94 -5.77 4.57
CA ASP A 42 -13.83 -4.82 4.71
C ASP A 42 -12.47 -5.55 4.77
N GLU A 43 -12.43 -6.76 5.32
CA GLU A 43 -11.27 -7.63 5.35
C GLU A 43 -10.99 -8.38 4.03
N GLY A 44 -11.86 -8.24 3.03
CA GLY A 44 -11.83 -9.06 1.81
C GLY A 44 -12.31 -10.49 2.03
N CYS A 45 -12.40 -11.27 0.97
CA CYS A 45 -12.76 -12.69 1.03
C CYS A 45 -12.31 -13.41 -0.26
N GLY A 46 -12.37 -14.73 -0.25
CA GLY A 46 -12.21 -15.53 -1.46
C GLY A 46 -11.82 -16.96 -1.16
N ASP A 47 -12.21 -17.85 -2.06
CA ASP A 47 -11.69 -19.20 -2.08
C ASP A 47 -10.18 -19.06 -2.30
N HIS A 48 -9.37 -19.46 -1.31
CA HIS A 48 -7.92 -19.24 -1.27
C HIS A 48 -7.43 -17.84 -0.85
N ALA A 49 -8.09 -17.17 0.10
CA ALA A 49 -7.49 -16.02 0.80
C ALA A 49 -6.21 -16.42 1.58
N PHE A 50 -5.12 -16.55 0.86
CA PHE A 50 -3.74 -16.50 1.34
C PHE A 50 -3.58 -15.14 2.03
N ASP A 51 -3.09 -14.99 3.24
CA ASP A 51 -2.88 -13.70 3.89
C ASP A 51 -4.09 -12.75 4.10
N PRO A 52 -5.09 -13.17 4.90
CA PRO A 52 -6.21 -12.30 5.29
C PRO A 52 -5.79 -11.04 6.06
N GLU A 53 -4.62 -11.04 6.70
CA GLU A 53 -4.09 -9.84 7.36
C GLU A 53 -3.60 -8.80 6.35
N LEU A 54 -2.94 -9.22 5.26
CA LEU A 54 -2.62 -8.32 4.15
C LEU A 54 -3.89 -7.73 3.54
N ASN A 55 -4.94 -8.53 3.34
CA ASN A 55 -6.20 -8.05 2.78
C ASN A 55 -6.83 -6.93 3.62
N LYS A 56 -6.90 -7.12 4.95
CA LYS A 56 -7.36 -6.09 5.88
C LYS A 56 -6.56 -4.80 5.74
N ARG A 57 -5.23 -4.91 5.61
CA ARG A 57 -4.32 -3.76 5.49
C ARG A 57 -4.50 -3.04 4.16
N LYS A 58 -4.61 -3.79 3.05
CA LYS A 58 -4.86 -3.25 1.71
C LYS A 58 -6.17 -2.45 1.66
N ASN A 59 -7.17 -2.82 2.46
CA ASN A 59 -8.48 -2.15 2.53
C ASN A 59 -8.59 -0.98 3.53
N ILE A 60 -7.51 -0.56 4.19
CA ILE A 60 -7.56 0.58 5.13
C ILE A 60 -7.95 1.87 4.38
N ARG A 61 -9.04 2.52 4.78
CA ARG A 61 -9.54 3.75 4.13
C ARG A 61 -8.93 5.03 4.66
N SER A 62 -8.45 5.00 5.89
CA SER A 62 -7.87 6.15 6.58
C SER A 62 -6.89 5.68 7.64
N ASP A 63 -5.84 6.46 7.86
CA ASP A 63 -4.83 6.23 8.88
C ASP A 63 -4.41 7.58 9.47
N ASP A 64 -4.26 7.68 10.78
CA ASP A 64 -4.01 8.93 11.52
C ASP A 64 -2.53 9.19 11.83
N GLN A 65 -1.62 8.28 11.45
CA GLN A 65 -0.18 8.43 11.68
C GLN A 65 0.36 9.72 11.02
N ALA A 66 1.48 10.26 11.47
CA ALA A 66 2.19 11.24 10.65
C ALA A 66 2.92 10.52 9.51
N PRO A 67 2.79 10.96 8.24
CA PRO A 67 3.51 10.30 7.15
C PRO A 67 5.01 10.58 7.23
N PHE A 68 5.82 9.56 7.02
CA PHE A 68 7.26 9.72 6.85
C PHE A 68 7.61 9.99 5.39
N LEU A 69 8.31 11.09 5.11
CA LEU A 69 8.87 11.31 3.78
C LEU A 69 9.97 10.28 3.50
N ARG A 70 9.83 9.55 2.38
CA ARG A 70 10.76 8.53 1.90
C ARG A 70 11.04 8.71 0.42
N SER A 71 12.20 8.21 -0.02
CA SER A 71 12.57 8.19 -1.44
C SER A 71 12.25 6.83 -2.06
N VAL A 72 12.09 6.80 -3.39
CA VAL A 72 12.00 5.54 -4.14
C VAL A 72 13.23 4.66 -3.86
N ARG A 73 14.43 5.27 -3.82
CA ARG A 73 15.67 4.56 -3.46
C ARG A 73 15.62 3.92 -2.08
N TRP A 74 15.02 4.57 -1.08
CA TRP A 74 14.86 3.99 0.25
C TRP A 74 13.95 2.77 0.21
N MET A 75 12.79 2.85 -0.46
CA MET A 75 11.89 1.70 -0.59
C MET A 75 12.62 0.52 -1.22
N LYS A 76 13.29 0.74 -2.35
CA LYS A 76 14.09 -0.29 -3.03
C LYS A 76 15.20 -0.91 -2.18
N GLY A 77 15.61 -0.26 -1.10
CA GLY A 77 16.61 -0.76 -0.16
C GLY A 77 16.02 -1.58 0.98
N LEU A 78 14.70 -1.72 1.07
CA LEU A 78 14.06 -2.58 2.07
C LEU A 78 14.38 -4.05 1.76
N PRO A 79 14.78 -4.83 2.77
CA PRO A 79 15.05 -6.25 2.58
C PRO A 79 13.73 -7.02 2.43
N ASP A 80 13.78 -8.15 1.73
CA ASP A 80 12.76 -9.19 1.89
C ASP A 80 12.90 -9.83 3.29
N PRO A 81 11.81 -10.34 3.88
CA PRO A 81 11.87 -11.03 5.15
C PRO A 81 12.67 -12.34 5.06
N THR A 82 13.23 -12.75 6.18
CA THR A 82 14.07 -13.95 6.31
C THR A 82 13.35 -15.11 6.99
N ASN A 83 12.39 -14.83 7.87
CA ASN A 83 11.67 -15.83 8.66
C ASN A 83 10.16 -15.81 8.43
N PHE A 84 9.65 -14.88 7.60
CA PHE A 84 8.26 -14.82 7.22
C PHE A 84 7.88 -16.05 6.38
N THR A 85 6.82 -16.72 6.80
CA THR A 85 6.24 -17.86 6.12
C THR A 85 4.87 -17.50 5.54
N GLU A 86 4.43 -18.24 4.54
CA GLU A 86 3.06 -18.19 4.02
C GLU A 86 2.02 -18.28 5.15
N ASN A 87 1.06 -17.35 5.16
CA ASN A 87 0.06 -17.17 6.23
C ASN A 87 0.65 -16.97 7.64
N GLY A 88 1.94 -16.65 7.74
CA GLY A 88 2.62 -16.42 9.00
C GLY A 88 2.25 -15.08 9.64
N ASN A 89 2.66 -14.93 10.90
CA ASN A 89 2.56 -13.64 11.58
C ASN A 89 3.46 -12.59 10.89
N ARG A 90 2.93 -11.38 10.73
CA ARG A 90 3.59 -10.25 10.05
C ARG A 90 4.51 -9.44 10.97
N ASP A 91 4.92 -9.95 12.14
CA ASP A 91 5.74 -9.18 13.08
C ASP A 91 7.14 -8.84 12.55
N GLU A 92 7.78 -9.73 11.78
CA GLU A 92 9.04 -9.39 11.08
C GLU A 92 8.79 -8.25 10.08
N LEU A 93 7.71 -8.31 9.32
CA LEU A 93 7.36 -7.29 8.33
C LEU A 93 7.11 -5.93 9.00
N LYS A 94 6.43 -5.90 10.14
CA LYS A 94 6.25 -4.69 10.95
C LYS A 94 7.58 -4.11 11.40
N GLN A 95 8.54 -4.94 11.81
CA GLN A 95 9.89 -4.49 12.17
C GLN A 95 10.65 -3.91 10.98
N LEU A 96 10.38 -4.41 9.77
CA LEU A 96 10.95 -3.89 8.52
C LEU A 96 10.25 -2.61 8.01
N GLY A 97 9.12 -2.23 8.61
CA GLY A 97 8.41 -0.98 8.32
C GLY A 97 6.99 -1.15 7.80
N GLU A 98 6.47 -2.37 7.73
CA GLU A 98 5.09 -2.59 7.31
C GLU A 98 4.06 -1.84 8.18
N GLY A 99 3.09 -1.21 7.51
CA GLY A 99 2.05 -0.41 8.13
C GLY A 99 2.46 1.02 8.44
N GLN A 100 3.73 1.39 8.20
CA GLN A 100 4.14 2.79 8.29
C GLN A 100 3.44 3.60 7.20
N LYS A 101 2.84 4.73 7.57
CA LYS A 101 2.39 5.70 6.59
C LYS A 101 3.59 6.46 6.03
N ILE A 102 3.77 6.42 4.72
CA ILE A 102 4.88 7.07 4.02
C ILE A 102 4.37 8.01 2.95
N THR A 103 5.14 9.05 2.67
CA THR A 103 4.98 9.92 1.50
C THR A 103 6.18 9.75 0.59
N VAL A 104 5.95 9.55 -0.72
CA VAL A 104 6.99 9.36 -1.73
C VAL A 104 6.74 10.29 -2.91
N VAL A 105 7.80 11.00 -3.34
CA VAL A 105 7.80 11.73 -4.61
C VAL A 105 8.43 10.87 -5.71
N ALA A 106 7.73 10.71 -6.82
CA ALA A 106 8.15 9.85 -7.92
C ALA A 106 7.63 10.33 -9.28
N TRP A 107 8.24 9.85 -10.37
CA TRP A 107 7.61 9.88 -11.68
C TRP A 107 6.60 8.72 -11.79
N ALA A 108 5.32 9.03 -11.93
CA ALA A 108 4.32 8.07 -12.38
C ALA A 108 4.41 7.92 -13.90
N LEU A 109 4.62 6.69 -14.37
CA LEU A 109 4.79 6.39 -15.80
C LEU A 109 3.52 5.84 -16.44
N THR A 110 2.76 5.02 -15.72
CA THR A 110 1.48 4.48 -16.19
C THR A 110 0.71 3.93 -15.00
N ALA A 111 -0.62 3.91 -15.11
CA ALA A 111 -1.49 3.10 -14.26
C ALA A 111 -2.09 1.95 -15.09
N ARG A 112 -2.08 0.73 -14.55
CA ARG A 112 -2.64 -0.48 -15.18
C ARG A 112 -3.88 -0.93 -14.41
N LYS A 113 -4.75 -1.70 -15.08
CA LYS A 113 -5.81 -2.43 -14.37
C LYS A 113 -5.11 -3.52 -13.56
N GLY A 114 -5.49 -3.67 -12.29
CA GLY A 114 -5.03 -4.75 -11.45
C GLY A 114 -5.68 -6.08 -11.74
N SER A 115 -5.18 -7.09 -11.04
CA SER A 115 -5.73 -8.46 -11.03
C SER A 115 -6.96 -8.56 -10.14
N SER A 116 -7.59 -9.73 -10.22
CA SER A 116 -8.53 -10.19 -9.21
C SER A 116 -7.74 -10.50 -7.93
N GLU A 117 -8.04 -9.80 -6.83
CA GLU A 117 -7.39 -9.97 -5.54
C GLU A 117 -8.42 -10.33 -4.45
N THR A 118 -8.02 -11.11 -3.47
CA THR A 118 -8.91 -11.53 -2.37
C THR A 118 -9.25 -10.37 -1.42
N CYS A 119 -8.40 -9.34 -1.33
CA CYS A 119 -8.74 -8.08 -0.65
C CYS A 119 -9.98 -7.40 -1.25
N ASN A 120 -10.20 -7.58 -2.56
CA ASN A 120 -11.31 -7.01 -3.32
C ASN A 120 -12.36 -8.07 -3.69
N CYS A 121 -12.43 -9.17 -2.93
CA CYS A 121 -13.39 -10.26 -3.14
C CYS A 121 -13.33 -10.86 -4.56
N GLN A 122 -12.14 -10.85 -5.15
CA GLN A 122 -11.86 -11.31 -6.51
C GLN A 122 -12.66 -10.60 -7.62
N LEU A 123 -13.27 -9.45 -7.30
CA LEU A 123 -14.00 -8.65 -8.28
C LEU A 123 -13.05 -8.13 -9.36
N THR A 124 -13.58 -7.98 -10.58
CA THR A 124 -12.78 -7.57 -11.76
C THR A 124 -13.36 -6.35 -12.48
N GLY A 125 -14.41 -5.75 -11.93
CA GLY A 125 -15.01 -4.53 -12.44
C GLY A 125 -14.00 -3.37 -12.46
N VAL A 126 -14.27 -2.34 -13.28
CA VAL A 126 -13.38 -1.17 -13.37
C VAL A 126 -13.35 -0.38 -12.05
N ALA A 127 -14.44 -0.40 -11.30
CA ALA A 127 -14.54 0.18 -9.97
C ALA A 127 -13.93 -0.72 -8.88
N ASP A 128 -13.92 -2.03 -9.13
CA ASP A 128 -13.72 -3.06 -8.10
C ASP A 128 -12.36 -3.77 -8.18
N ALA A 129 -11.48 -3.35 -9.09
CA ALA A 129 -10.11 -3.82 -9.18
C ALA A 129 -9.11 -2.67 -8.94
N ASP A 130 -7.96 -3.02 -8.39
CA ASP A 130 -6.87 -2.07 -8.12
C ASP A 130 -6.38 -1.39 -9.39
N ASN A 131 -5.75 -0.24 -9.23
CA ASN A 131 -4.97 0.38 -10.30
C ASN A 131 -3.50 0.44 -9.91
N HIS A 132 -2.69 -0.42 -10.53
CA HIS A 132 -1.26 -0.52 -10.24
C HIS A 132 -0.51 0.61 -10.95
N ILE A 133 0.14 1.46 -10.18
CA ILE A 133 0.88 2.62 -10.68
C ILE A 133 2.36 2.29 -10.70
N VAL A 134 3.00 2.50 -11.85
CA VAL A 134 4.45 2.35 -12.01
C VAL A 134 5.13 3.64 -11.57
N LEU A 135 5.85 3.60 -10.44
CA LEU A 135 6.57 4.73 -9.87
C LEU A 135 8.09 4.57 -10.03
N VAL A 136 8.73 5.61 -10.56
CA VAL A 136 10.18 5.64 -10.81
C VAL A 136 10.81 6.82 -10.07
N ASP A 137 12.07 6.65 -9.64
CA ASP A 137 12.82 7.67 -8.92
C ASP A 137 12.82 9.02 -9.68
N PRO A 138 12.50 10.14 -9.01
CA PRO A 138 12.40 11.45 -9.65
C PRO A 138 13.74 11.95 -10.22
N GLY A 139 14.88 11.41 -9.76
CA GLY A 139 16.21 11.69 -10.30
C GLY A 139 16.47 11.13 -11.70
N VAL A 140 15.62 10.22 -12.20
CA VAL A 140 15.69 9.75 -13.59
C VAL A 140 15.23 10.88 -14.52
N LYS A 141 16.15 11.42 -15.33
CA LYS A 141 15.88 12.61 -16.18
C LYS A 141 14.83 12.34 -17.26
N LYS A 142 14.92 11.19 -17.93
CA LYS A 142 14.06 10.79 -19.07
C LYS A 142 13.51 9.38 -18.85
N PRO A 143 12.65 9.17 -17.85
CA PRO A 143 12.14 7.85 -17.58
C PRO A 143 11.23 7.40 -18.73
N THR A 144 11.31 6.14 -19.10
CA THR A 144 10.39 5.48 -20.05
C THR A 144 9.91 4.19 -19.42
N LEU A 145 8.73 3.73 -19.81
CA LEU A 145 8.20 2.48 -19.25
C LEU A 145 9.13 1.30 -19.57
N ALA A 146 9.57 1.17 -20.82
CA ALA A 146 10.44 0.09 -21.26
C ALA A 146 11.80 0.09 -20.53
N GLY A 147 12.38 1.26 -20.27
CA GLY A 147 13.69 1.37 -19.65
C GLY A 147 13.69 1.32 -18.13
N ASN A 148 12.54 1.52 -17.47
CA ASN A 148 12.50 1.75 -16.03
C ASN A 148 11.47 0.92 -15.26
N GLU A 149 10.55 0.20 -15.92
CA GLU A 149 9.55 -0.62 -15.23
C GLU A 149 10.19 -1.71 -14.35
N CYS A 150 11.27 -2.37 -14.80
CA CYS A 150 11.96 -3.39 -13.99
C CYS A 150 12.48 -2.85 -12.65
N CYS A 151 12.83 -1.57 -12.61
CA CYS A 151 13.41 -0.94 -11.43
C CYS A 151 12.44 -0.03 -10.67
N SER A 152 11.14 -0.12 -10.98
CA SER A 152 10.08 0.70 -10.38
C SER A 152 9.59 0.16 -9.04
N VAL A 153 8.86 0.99 -8.30
CA VAL A 153 8.05 0.57 -7.15
C VAL A 153 6.56 0.68 -7.52
N THR A 154 5.72 -0.07 -6.82
CA THR A 154 4.27 -0.09 -7.03
C THR A 154 3.56 0.79 -6.01
N ALA A 155 2.53 1.49 -6.46
CA ALA A 155 1.52 2.07 -5.57
C ALA A 155 0.14 1.82 -6.17
N GLU A 156 -0.89 1.68 -5.33
CA GLU A 156 -2.19 1.20 -5.81
C GLU A 156 -3.36 2.08 -5.39
N PHE A 157 -4.21 2.42 -6.37
CA PHE A 157 -5.55 2.90 -6.07
C PHE A 157 -6.45 1.70 -5.81
N THR A 158 -6.73 1.44 -4.54
CA THR A 158 -7.56 0.32 -4.10
C THR A 158 -9.04 0.68 -4.23
N PRO A 159 -9.91 -0.23 -4.70
CA PRO A 159 -11.36 -0.05 -4.74
C PRO A 159 -11.96 0.50 -3.44
N ARG A 160 -11.46 0.02 -2.29
CA ARG A 160 -11.96 0.43 -0.98
C ARG A 160 -11.66 1.90 -0.66
N THR A 161 -10.46 2.42 -0.96
CA THR A 161 -10.13 3.84 -0.79
C THR A 161 -10.81 4.73 -1.82
N ARG A 162 -11.09 4.22 -3.02
CA ARG A 162 -11.82 4.95 -4.08
C ARG A 162 -13.26 5.31 -3.71
N LEU A 163 -13.83 4.70 -2.66
CA LEU A 163 -15.10 5.11 -2.08
C LEU A 163 -15.04 6.54 -1.49
N ASP A 164 -13.89 6.92 -0.93
CA ASP A 164 -13.64 8.26 -0.39
C ASP A 164 -12.92 9.17 -1.40
N HIS A 165 -12.21 8.57 -2.36
CA HIS A 165 -11.38 9.22 -3.36
C HIS A 165 -11.86 8.89 -4.79
N PRO A 166 -13.04 9.35 -5.23
CA PRO A 166 -13.64 8.92 -6.49
C PRO A 166 -12.81 9.31 -7.72
N ASN A 167 -11.88 10.26 -7.61
CA ASN A 167 -11.00 10.62 -8.71
C ASN A 167 -9.82 9.66 -8.89
N PHE A 168 -9.49 8.83 -7.89
CA PHE A 168 -8.39 7.86 -7.92
C PHE A 168 -8.69 6.78 -8.95
N THR A 169 -8.44 7.12 -10.21
CA THR A 169 -8.76 6.29 -11.35
C THR A 169 -7.59 6.23 -12.31
N ARG A 170 -7.36 5.05 -12.86
CA ARG A 170 -6.44 4.81 -13.97
C ARG A 170 -6.69 5.77 -15.14
N LEU A 171 -7.95 6.09 -15.43
CA LEU A 171 -8.33 6.98 -16.53
C LEU A 171 -7.81 8.41 -16.30
N LYS A 172 -8.09 9.00 -15.13
CA LYS A 172 -7.63 10.36 -14.80
C LYS A 172 -6.10 10.42 -14.79
N LEU A 173 -5.46 9.45 -14.12
CA LEU A 173 -4.00 9.46 -13.97
C LEU A 173 -3.29 9.30 -15.32
N ASN A 174 -3.70 8.32 -16.15
CA ASN A 174 -3.03 8.13 -17.44
C ASN A 174 -3.22 9.31 -18.40
N ARG A 175 -4.35 10.02 -18.35
CA ARG A 175 -4.56 11.25 -19.14
C ARG A 175 -3.70 12.42 -18.67
N LEU A 176 -3.40 12.50 -17.38
CA LEU A 176 -2.47 13.50 -16.84
C LEU A 176 -1.01 13.16 -17.18
N ILE A 177 -0.67 11.87 -17.23
CA ILE A 177 0.65 11.38 -17.67
C ILE A 177 0.85 11.65 -19.17
N ASP A 178 -0.15 11.36 -20.00
CA ASP A 178 -0.15 11.59 -21.43
C ASP A 178 -1.58 11.90 -21.92
N PRO A 179 -1.85 13.15 -22.35
CA PRO A 179 -3.17 13.53 -22.87
C PRO A 179 -3.64 12.74 -24.10
N SER A 180 -2.71 12.09 -24.82
CA SER A 180 -3.01 11.27 -25.99
C SER A 180 -3.31 9.80 -25.64
N TRP A 181 -3.21 9.42 -24.36
CA TRP A 181 -3.41 8.06 -23.89
C TRP A 181 -4.79 7.48 -24.22
N LYS A 182 -4.82 6.18 -24.54
CA LYS A 182 -6.03 5.39 -24.82
C LYS A 182 -6.16 4.23 -23.83
N THR A 183 -7.41 3.89 -23.47
CA THR A 183 -7.78 2.98 -22.37
C THR A 183 -7.26 1.54 -22.43
N SER A 184 -6.73 1.11 -23.58
CA SER A 184 -6.14 -0.21 -23.81
C SER A 184 -4.60 -0.23 -23.79
N GLN A 185 -3.95 0.90 -23.53
CA GLN A 185 -2.50 1.03 -23.68
C GLN A 185 -1.82 1.35 -22.35
N ALA A 186 -0.54 1.03 -22.24
CA ALA A 186 0.33 1.66 -21.25
C ALA A 186 0.92 2.94 -21.86
N ASN A 187 1.39 3.86 -21.02
CA ASN A 187 2.10 5.04 -21.46
C ASN A 187 3.59 4.71 -21.70
N PRO A 188 4.10 4.73 -22.95
CA PRO A 188 5.48 4.32 -23.21
C PRO A 188 6.50 5.38 -22.77
N THR A 189 6.15 6.66 -22.89
CA THR A 189 7.07 7.80 -22.70
C THR A 189 6.50 8.94 -21.84
N GLY A 190 5.20 8.92 -21.54
CA GLY A 190 4.56 9.89 -20.66
C GLY A 190 5.08 9.79 -19.23
N LYS A 191 5.10 10.92 -18.51
CA LYS A 191 5.43 10.95 -17.08
C LYS A 191 4.73 12.10 -16.38
N LEU A 192 4.36 11.86 -15.12
CA LEU A 192 3.82 12.88 -14.22
C LEU A 192 4.60 12.84 -12.91
N LEU A 193 5.06 13.99 -12.41
CA LEU A 193 5.65 14.03 -11.07
C LEU A 193 4.51 13.98 -10.06
N VAL A 194 4.54 12.99 -9.17
CA VAL A 194 3.50 12.75 -8.18
C VAL A 194 4.08 12.72 -6.78
N ARG A 195 3.25 13.06 -5.79
CA ARG A 195 3.50 12.86 -4.37
C ARG A 195 2.41 11.93 -3.85
N VAL A 196 2.82 10.74 -3.45
CA VAL A 196 1.95 9.63 -3.07
C VAL A 196 2.08 9.40 -1.59
N THR A 197 0.96 9.43 -0.86
CA THR A 197 0.93 9.09 0.57
C THR A 197 0.04 7.86 0.77
N GLY A 198 0.54 6.87 1.48
CA GLY A 198 -0.17 5.62 1.75
C GLY A 198 0.58 4.76 2.74
N LEU A 199 0.10 3.53 2.93
CA LEU A 199 0.75 2.58 3.83
C LEU A 199 1.81 1.77 3.07
N LEU A 200 2.96 1.58 3.71
CA LEU A 200 3.99 0.65 3.22
C LEU A 200 3.55 -0.77 3.57
N LEU A 201 3.27 -1.61 2.58
CA LEU A 201 2.90 -3.02 2.77
C LEU A 201 3.84 -3.94 2.01
N PHE A 202 4.02 -5.15 2.52
CA PHE A 202 4.76 -6.21 1.84
C PHE A 202 3.77 -7.13 1.12
N ASP A 203 3.87 -7.22 -0.21
CA ASP A 203 3.03 -8.12 -1.00
C ASP A 203 3.55 -9.56 -0.88
N SER A 204 2.94 -10.30 0.05
CA SER A 204 3.28 -11.68 0.33
C SER A 204 2.85 -12.62 -0.80
N PHE A 205 1.80 -12.31 -1.55
CA PHE A 205 1.37 -13.12 -2.68
C PHE A 205 2.45 -13.13 -3.77
N HIS A 206 2.97 -11.96 -4.12
CA HIS A 206 4.04 -11.84 -5.10
C HIS A 206 5.36 -12.47 -4.63
N PHE A 207 5.66 -12.40 -3.35
CA PHE A 207 6.84 -13.05 -2.77
C PHE A 207 6.80 -14.58 -2.89
N PHE A 208 5.66 -15.22 -2.60
CA PHE A 208 5.56 -16.68 -2.56
C PHE A 208 5.09 -17.33 -3.87
N HIS A 209 4.19 -16.69 -4.62
CA HIS A 209 3.45 -17.34 -5.72
C HIS A 209 3.72 -16.76 -7.09
N LEU A 210 3.95 -15.45 -7.18
CA LEU A 210 4.04 -14.76 -8.48
C LEU A 210 5.13 -13.68 -8.48
N PRO A 211 6.39 -14.03 -8.80
CA PRO A 211 7.47 -13.06 -8.84
C PRO A 211 7.16 -11.86 -9.74
N LEU A 212 7.35 -10.66 -9.21
CA LEU A 212 7.13 -9.42 -9.94
C LEU A 212 8.20 -9.21 -11.02
N LYS A 213 7.83 -8.47 -12.06
CA LYS A 213 8.81 -7.89 -13.00
C LYS A 213 9.64 -6.77 -12.39
N ARG A 214 9.26 -6.29 -11.20
CA ARG A 214 9.85 -5.15 -10.49
C ARG A 214 10.81 -5.66 -9.42
N ASP A 215 11.84 -4.86 -9.11
CA ASP A 215 12.92 -5.22 -8.18
C ASP A 215 12.49 -5.47 -6.71
N ILE A 216 11.21 -5.30 -6.33
CA ILE A 216 10.80 -5.27 -4.92
C ILE A 216 9.34 -5.70 -4.69
N ASN A 217 9.10 -6.40 -3.57
CA ASN A 217 7.77 -6.86 -3.11
C ASN A 217 7.05 -5.86 -2.18
N TRP A 218 7.74 -4.81 -1.74
CA TRP A 218 7.16 -3.71 -0.97
C TRP A 218 6.44 -2.70 -1.88
N GLU A 219 5.26 -2.28 -1.45
CA GLU A 219 4.37 -1.37 -2.18
C GLU A 219 3.77 -0.28 -1.29
N ILE A 220 3.24 0.76 -1.93
CA ILE A 220 2.39 1.76 -1.28
C ILE A 220 0.93 1.35 -1.52
N HIS A 221 0.33 0.65 -0.57
CA HIS A 221 -1.02 0.12 -0.67
C HIS A 221 -1.69 0.20 0.72
N PRO A 222 -2.89 0.77 0.84
CA PRO A 222 -3.55 1.58 -0.14
C PRO A 222 -2.92 2.98 -0.22
N ILE A 223 -3.13 3.66 -1.34
CA ILE A 223 -2.91 5.11 -1.42
C ILE A 223 -4.04 5.83 -0.68
N LEU A 224 -3.66 6.71 0.25
CA LEU A 224 -4.56 7.52 1.09
C LEU A 224 -4.59 9.00 0.69
N LYS A 225 -3.55 9.48 -0.01
CA LYS A 225 -3.54 10.80 -0.64
C LYS A 225 -2.65 10.76 -1.88
N PHE A 226 -3.11 11.39 -2.96
CA PHE A 226 -2.36 11.48 -4.20
C PHE A 226 -2.34 12.93 -4.66
N GLU A 227 -1.17 13.41 -5.04
CA GLU A 227 -0.97 14.77 -5.53
C GLU A 227 -0.11 14.72 -6.77
N TYR A 228 -0.27 15.71 -7.65
CA TYR A 228 0.56 15.83 -8.84
C TYR A 228 1.14 17.24 -8.98
N CYS A 229 2.30 17.31 -9.61
CA CYS A 229 2.95 18.57 -9.94
C CYS A 229 2.50 19.04 -11.33
N PRO A 230 1.91 20.24 -11.46
CA PRO A 230 1.50 20.76 -12.75
C PRO A 230 2.69 21.01 -13.68
N LYS A 231 2.45 20.91 -14.99
CA LYS A 231 3.46 21.22 -16.01
C LYS A 231 3.99 22.65 -15.84
N GLY A 232 5.31 22.80 -15.86
CA GLY A 232 5.98 24.10 -15.72
C GLY A 232 6.07 24.64 -14.30
N LYS A 233 5.64 23.86 -13.29
CA LYS A 233 5.83 24.18 -11.87
C LYS A 233 6.98 23.38 -11.28
N THR A 234 7.46 23.85 -10.14
CA THR A 234 8.40 23.12 -9.29
C THR A 234 7.69 22.77 -8.01
N CYS A 235 7.60 21.47 -7.73
CA CYS A 235 7.01 20.96 -6.50
C CYS A 235 8.10 20.24 -5.71
N ARG A 236 8.25 20.61 -4.43
CA ARG A 236 9.27 20.02 -3.55
C ARG A 236 8.66 18.94 -2.68
N ALA A 237 9.45 17.95 -2.31
CA ALA A 237 8.97 16.85 -1.48
C ALA A 237 8.57 17.28 -0.06
N ASP A 238 9.24 18.31 0.47
CA ASP A 238 9.11 18.84 1.83
C ASP A 238 8.24 20.10 1.93
N SER A 239 7.45 20.39 0.89
CA SER A 239 6.62 21.60 0.80
C SER A 239 5.31 21.28 0.12
N ASP A 240 4.22 21.92 0.54
CA ASP A 240 2.92 21.83 -0.13
C ASP A 240 2.77 22.78 -1.31
N GLU A 241 3.78 23.61 -1.56
CA GLU A 241 3.77 24.56 -2.66
C GLU A 241 3.63 23.87 -4.03
N ASN A 242 2.69 24.37 -4.84
CA ASN A 242 2.39 23.95 -6.22
C ASN A 242 1.82 22.53 -6.40
N TRP A 243 1.76 21.70 -5.37
CA TRP A 243 1.08 20.40 -5.46
C TRP A 243 -0.43 20.61 -5.64
N ILE A 244 -1.02 19.87 -6.59
CA ILE A 244 -2.48 19.80 -6.74
C ILE A 244 -2.93 18.46 -6.20
N ASP A 245 -3.90 18.50 -5.28
CA ASP A 245 -4.58 17.31 -4.78
C ASP A 245 -5.34 16.65 -5.93
N PHE A 246 -5.14 15.35 -6.10
CA PHE A 246 -5.73 14.59 -7.19
C PHE A 246 -7.25 14.46 -7.08
N ASP A 247 -7.82 14.67 -5.89
CA ASP A 247 -9.27 14.79 -5.69
C ASP A 247 -9.81 16.20 -5.84
N SER A 248 -8.95 17.20 -6.08
CA SER A 248 -9.44 18.51 -6.46
C SER A 248 -10.26 18.43 -7.77
N PRO A 249 -11.35 19.21 -7.87
CA PRO A 249 -12.20 19.26 -9.06
C PRO A 249 -11.46 19.71 -10.32
#